data_AF-A0A7M2QMF4-F1
#
_entry.id   AF-A0A7M2QMF4-F1
#
_cell.length_a   1.000
_cell.length_b   1.000
_cell.length_c   1.000
_cell.angle_alpha   90.00
_cell.angle_beta   90.00
_cell.angle_gamma   90.00
#
_symmetry.space_group_name_H-M   'P 1'
#
loop_
_entity.id
_entity.type
_entity.pdbx_description
1 polymer ?
#
loop_
_entity_poly.entity_id
_entity_poly.type
_entity_poly.pdbx_seq_one_letter_code
_entity_poly.pdbx_strand_id
1 'polypeptide(L)'
;MYSVKQIINHATSLYDVEEITIARPGSEQFAQAFEMARDVDCPTPDVLDLIPPSYEDPEMTKAIEGEHALIVARDTGGSAACIAVLCYNLPSKLFPETPEAGGVRYQFVYDGDQVYVMNQSGHTIEMVK
;
A
#
# COMPACT_ATOMS: atom_id res chain seq x y z
N MET A 1 -17.10 -0.32 3.66
CA MET A 1 -16.38 -0.89 4.81
C MET A 1 -16.26 -2.39 4.63
N TYR A 2 -15.03 -2.87 4.67
CA TYR A 2 -14.63 -4.25 4.49
C TYR A 2 -13.70 -4.64 5.64
N SER A 3 -13.82 -5.86 6.12
CA SER A 3 -12.85 -6.40 7.08
C SER A 3 -11.77 -7.16 6.31
N VAL A 4 -10.51 -6.83 6.56
CA VAL A 4 -9.36 -7.45 5.93
C VAL A 4 -8.63 -8.31 6.95
N LYS A 5 -8.38 -9.56 6.56
CA LYS A 5 -7.44 -10.44 7.24
C LYS A 5 -6.28 -10.71 6.31
N GLN A 6 -5.08 -10.38 6.76
CA GLN A 6 -3.86 -10.75 6.06
C GLN A 6 -2.97 -11.64 6.93
N ILE A 7 -2.32 -12.59 6.29
CA ILE A 7 -1.29 -13.45 6.86
C ILE A 7 -0.06 -13.22 5.99
N ILE A 8 0.86 -12.38 6.46
CA ILE A 8 2.06 -11.97 5.73
C ILE A 8 3.26 -12.22 6.65
N ASN A 9 4.29 -12.89 6.15
CA ASN A 9 5.49 -13.22 6.92
C ASN A 9 5.18 -13.89 8.29
N HIS A 10 4.26 -14.86 8.29
CA HIS A 10 3.75 -15.55 9.48
C HIS A 10 3.05 -14.67 10.54
N ALA A 11 2.92 -13.36 10.30
CA ALA A 11 2.14 -12.46 11.12
C ALA A 11 0.71 -12.35 10.59
N THR A 12 -0.26 -12.32 11.50
CA THR A 12 -1.67 -12.05 11.15
C THR A 12 -2.02 -10.62 11.51
N SER A 13 -2.60 -9.87 10.57
CA SER A 13 -3.23 -8.58 10.84
C SER A 13 -4.72 -8.64 10.50
N LEU A 14 -5.52 -8.00 11.33
CA LEU A 14 -6.96 -7.86 11.19
C LEU A 14 -7.31 -6.38 11.32
N TYR A 15 -7.99 -5.81 10.34
CA TYR A 15 -8.37 -4.40 10.35
C TYR A 15 -9.55 -4.16 9.41
N ASP A 16 -10.26 -3.06 9.63
CA ASP A 16 -11.33 -2.61 8.76
C ASP A 16 -10.84 -1.48 7.84
N VAL A 17 -11.32 -1.47 6.60
CA VAL A 17 -11.03 -0.43 5.60
C VAL A 17 -12.33 0.02 4.94
N GLU A 18 -12.41 1.28 4.54
CA GLU A 18 -13.57 1.77 3.78
C GLU A 18 -13.55 1.24 2.35
N GLU A 19 -12.37 1.31 1.74
CA GLU A 19 -12.03 0.87 0.40
C GLU A 19 -10.68 0.14 0.40
N ILE A 20 -10.48 -0.73 -0.59
CA ILE A 20 -9.20 -1.38 -0.83
C ILE A 20 -9.06 -1.67 -2.32
N THR A 21 -7.87 -1.42 -2.87
CA THR A 21 -7.52 -1.84 -4.22
C THR A 21 -6.54 -3.00 -4.14
N ILE A 22 -6.85 -4.10 -4.81
CA ILE A 22 -5.96 -5.27 -4.96
C ILE A 22 -5.49 -5.30 -6.42
N ALA A 23 -4.33 -4.72 -6.67
CA ALA A 23 -3.69 -4.73 -7.97
C ALA A 23 -3.05 -6.09 -8.24
N ARG A 24 -3.27 -6.65 -9.42
CA ARG A 24 -2.71 -7.96 -9.83
C ARG A 24 -1.79 -7.79 -11.04
N PRO A 25 -0.87 -8.75 -11.31
CA PRO A 25 -0.06 -8.75 -12.51
C PRO A 25 -0.90 -8.47 -13.76
N GLY A 26 -0.47 -7.48 -14.56
CA GLY A 26 -1.19 -7.01 -15.75
C GLY A 26 -2.09 -5.79 -15.53
N SER A 27 -2.32 -5.36 -14.29
CA SER A 27 -2.98 -4.06 -13.99
C SER A 27 -1.99 -2.90 -13.99
N GLU A 28 -2.48 -1.70 -14.31
CA GLU A 28 -1.67 -0.46 -14.26
C GLU A 28 -1.15 -0.17 -12.86
N GLN A 29 -1.99 -0.36 -11.84
CA GLN A 29 -1.63 -0.12 -10.44
C GLN A 29 -0.50 -1.04 -9.97
N PHE A 30 -0.47 -2.28 -10.47
CA PHE A 30 0.61 -3.22 -10.17
C PHE A 30 1.91 -2.75 -10.83
N ALA A 31 1.85 -2.33 -12.10
CA ALA A 31 3.02 -1.79 -12.79
C ALA A 31 3.56 -0.53 -12.10
N GLN A 32 2.69 0.42 -11.75
CA GLN A 32 3.04 1.66 -11.04
C GLN A 32 3.72 1.38 -9.69
N ALA A 33 3.22 0.42 -8.90
CA ALA A 33 3.85 0.08 -7.63
C ALA A 33 5.30 -0.41 -7.82
N PHE A 34 5.58 -1.20 -8.86
CA PHE A 34 6.94 -1.65 -9.19
C PHE A 34 7.82 -0.58 -9.83
N GLU A 35 7.23 0.41 -10.52
CA GLU A 35 7.96 1.60 -10.96
C GLU A 35 8.43 2.41 -9.75
N MET A 36 7.53 2.67 -8.80
CA MET A 36 7.86 3.37 -7.55
C MET A 36 8.95 2.63 -6.75
N ALA A 37 8.86 1.31 -6.64
CA ALA A 37 9.88 0.50 -5.99
C ALA A 37 11.26 0.65 -6.66
N ARG A 38 11.29 0.78 -7.99
CA ARG A 38 12.52 0.95 -8.76
C ARG A 38 13.12 2.34 -8.57
N ASP A 39 12.28 3.38 -8.50
CA ASP A 39 12.72 4.77 -8.28
C ASP A 39 13.42 4.94 -6.92
N VAL A 40 13.08 4.11 -5.94
CA VAL A 40 13.72 4.08 -4.62
C VAL A 40 14.74 2.96 -4.42
N ASP A 41 15.18 2.32 -5.51
CA ASP A 41 16.16 1.21 -5.52
C ASP A 41 15.81 0.04 -4.57
N CYS A 42 14.51 -0.31 -4.50
CA CYS A 42 14.01 -1.41 -3.69
C CYS A 42 13.58 -2.58 -4.60
N PRO A 43 14.44 -3.59 -4.85
CA PRO A 43 14.14 -4.67 -5.78
C PRO A 43 13.11 -5.69 -5.24
N THR A 44 12.98 -5.80 -3.92
CA THR A 44 12.04 -6.72 -3.24
C THR A 44 11.22 -5.95 -2.19
N PRO A 45 10.34 -5.03 -2.61
CA PRO A 45 9.58 -4.21 -1.68
C PRO A 45 8.56 -5.07 -0.90
N ASP A 46 8.47 -4.91 0.43
CA ASP A 46 7.38 -5.44 1.25
C ASP A 46 6.29 -4.37 1.41
N VAL A 47 6.71 -3.18 1.82
CA VAL A 47 5.86 -2.01 2.03
C VAL A 47 6.57 -0.77 1.51
N LEU A 48 5.85 0.05 0.75
CA LEU A 48 6.26 1.39 0.34
C LEU A 48 5.18 2.38 0.76
N ASP A 49 5.51 3.31 1.65
CA ASP A 49 4.68 4.50 1.88
C ASP A 49 5.32 5.68 1.16
N LEU A 50 4.54 6.40 0.38
CA LEU A 50 4.96 7.59 -0.32
C LEU A 50 4.04 8.73 0.11
N ILE A 51 4.60 9.67 0.85
CA ILE A 51 3.91 10.85 1.35
C ILE A 51 4.46 12.05 0.59
N PRO A 52 3.65 12.71 -0.25
CA PRO A 52 4.09 13.86 -1.02
C PRO A 52 4.39 15.05 -0.09
N PRO A 53 5.25 15.99 -0.52
CA PRO A 53 5.48 17.20 0.24
C PRO A 53 4.21 18.03 0.37
N SER A 54 4.05 18.65 1.53
CA SER A 54 2.93 19.53 1.85
C SER A 54 3.40 20.98 1.89
N TYR A 55 2.63 21.90 1.31
CA TYR A 55 2.99 23.32 1.21
C TYR A 55 1.91 24.21 1.84
N GLU A 56 2.32 25.34 2.43
CA GLU A 56 1.42 26.35 2.98
C GLU A 56 0.73 27.17 1.88
N ASP A 57 1.41 27.33 0.74
CA ASP A 57 1.01 28.21 -0.34
C ASP A 57 0.77 27.43 -1.66
N PRO A 58 -0.18 27.87 -2.50
CA PRO A 58 -0.44 27.25 -3.80
C PRO A 58 0.75 27.29 -4.78
N GLU A 59 1.70 28.21 -4.57
CA GLU A 59 2.90 28.35 -5.38
C GLU A 59 3.99 27.33 -5.00
N MET A 60 3.75 26.49 -3.97
CA MET A 60 4.64 25.44 -3.48
C MET A 60 6.02 25.95 -3.05
N THR A 61 6.09 27.14 -2.46
CA THR A 61 7.35 27.79 -2.08
C THR A 61 7.70 27.62 -0.60
N LYS A 62 6.72 27.32 0.26
CA LYS A 62 6.88 27.11 1.70
C LYS A 62 6.42 25.72 2.11
N ALA A 63 7.38 24.80 2.20
CA ALA A 63 7.09 23.44 2.65
C ALA A 63 6.75 23.42 4.15
N ILE A 64 5.64 22.78 4.50
CA ILE A 64 5.25 22.42 5.88
C ILE A 64 5.96 21.13 6.28
N GLU A 65 5.92 20.15 5.39
CA GLU A 65 6.56 18.85 5.56
C GLU A 65 7.15 18.43 4.20
N GLY A 66 8.39 17.92 4.24
CA GLY A 66 9.06 17.43 3.04
C GLY A 66 8.47 16.12 2.55
N GLU A 67 8.90 15.70 1.36
CA GLU A 67 8.60 14.35 0.88
C GLU A 67 9.14 13.31 1.86
N HIS A 68 8.31 12.33 2.20
CA HIS A 68 8.69 11.24 3.08
C HIS A 68 8.35 9.90 2.44
N ALA A 69 9.35 9.03 2.35
CA ALA A 69 9.16 7.64 1.94
C ALA A 69 9.52 6.69 3.09
N LEU A 70 8.61 5.76 3.42
CA LEU A 70 8.95 4.58 4.24
C LEU A 70 9.12 3.40 3.29
N ILE A 71 10.30 2.81 3.29
CA ILE A 71 10.65 1.69 2.41
C ILE A 71 11.02 0.51 3.28
N VAL A 72 10.25 -0.56 3.18
CA VAL A 72 10.55 -1.84 3.82
C VAL A 72 10.81 -2.84 2.71
N ALA A 73 12.01 -3.42 2.70
CA ALA A 73 12.35 -4.51 1.79
C ALA A 73 12.08 -5.86 2.47
N ARG A 74 11.72 -6.86 1.66
CA ARG A 74 11.56 -8.24 2.07
C ARG A 74 12.73 -9.07 1.61
N ASP A 75 13.23 -9.93 2.49
CA ASP A 75 14.06 -11.05 2.06
C ASP A 75 13.12 -12.16 1.57
N THR A 76 13.03 -12.30 0.25
CA THR A 76 12.20 -13.32 -0.41
C THR A 76 12.97 -14.60 -0.71
N GLY A 77 14.25 -14.70 -0.31
CA GLY A 77 15.15 -15.77 -0.75
C GLY A 77 15.34 -15.82 -2.27
N GLY A 78 14.92 -14.78 -3.00
CA GLY A 78 15.04 -14.63 -4.44
C GLY A 78 14.05 -15.42 -5.30
N SER A 79 13.08 -16.15 -4.72
CA SER A 79 12.18 -17.01 -5.51
C SER A 79 10.69 -16.71 -5.39
N ALA A 80 10.25 -15.87 -4.44
CA ALA A 80 8.83 -15.61 -4.26
C ALA A 80 8.34 -14.60 -5.32
N ALA A 81 7.37 -15.02 -6.14
CA ALA A 81 6.72 -14.10 -7.07
C ALA A 81 5.77 -13.18 -6.29
N CYS A 82 5.78 -11.88 -6.64
CA CYS A 82 4.74 -10.98 -6.16
C CYS A 82 3.45 -11.27 -6.95
N ILE A 83 2.39 -11.62 -6.23
CA ILE A 83 1.11 -12.07 -6.80
C ILE A 83 0.03 -10.98 -6.76
N ALA A 84 0.18 -10.00 -5.87
CA ALA A 84 -0.67 -8.82 -5.82
C ALA A 84 0.03 -7.68 -5.08
N VAL A 85 -0.51 -6.46 -5.24
CA VAL A 85 -0.18 -5.31 -4.43
C VAL A 85 -1.47 -4.75 -3.85
N LEU A 86 -1.50 -4.56 -2.53
CA LEU A 86 -2.58 -3.87 -1.85
C LEU A 86 -2.25 -2.37 -1.86
N CYS A 87 -3.14 -1.55 -2.41
CA CYS A 87 -2.97 -0.11 -2.48
C CYS A 87 -3.92 0.55 -1.48
N TYR A 88 -3.38 1.40 -0.61
CA TYR A 88 -4.13 2.15 0.40
C TYR A 88 -3.87 3.64 0.26
N ASN A 89 -4.90 4.43 0.48
CA ASN A 89 -4.76 5.86 0.71
C ASN A 89 -4.30 6.09 2.16
N LEU A 90 -3.23 6.87 2.33
CA LEU A 90 -2.78 7.33 3.64
C LEU A 90 -3.45 8.68 3.90
N PRO A 91 -4.24 8.83 4.98
CA PRO A 91 -4.90 10.10 5.27
C PRO A 91 -3.90 11.15 5.75
N SER A 92 -4.00 12.38 5.23
CA SER A 92 -3.17 13.49 5.71
C SER A 92 -3.56 13.90 7.12
N LYS A 93 -2.57 13.93 8.04
CA LYS A 93 -2.78 14.51 9.38
C LYS A 93 -2.80 16.03 9.36
N LEU A 94 -2.15 16.65 8.37
CA LEU A 94 -2.05 18.10 8.20
C LEU A 94 -3.32 18.67 7.56
N PHE A 95 -3.95 17.89 6.66
CA PHE A 95 -5.15 18.30 5.93
C PHE A 95 -6.28 17.28 6.12
N PRO A 96 -6.93 17.24 7.29
CA PRO A 96 -7.98 16.26 7.59
C PRO A 96 -9.23 16.42 6.69
N GLU A 97 -9.44 17.62 6.14
CA GLU A 97 -10.53 17.91 5.18
C GLU A 97 -10.21 17.41 3.76
N THR A 98 -8.96 16.99 3.49
CA THR A 98 -8.49 16.47 2.19
C THR A 98 -7.60 15.24 2.44
N PRO A 99 -8.17 14.12 2.92
CA PRO A 99 -7.39 12.95 3.34
C PRO A 99 -6.50 12.39 2.23
N GLU A 100 -6.93 12.48 0.97
CA GLU A 100 -6.21 12.03 -0.22
C GLU A 100 -4.84 12.71 -0.40
N ALA A 101 -4.61 13.86 0.24
CA ALA A 101 -3.32 14.56 0.23
C ALA A 101 -2.25 13.87 1.11
N GLY A 102 -2.60 12.82 1.87
CA GLY A 102 -1.66 12.15 2.78
C GLY A 102 -0.76 11.11 2.13
N GLY A 103 -1.01 10.77 0.87
CA GLY A 103 -0.17 9.87 0.09
C GLY A 103 -0.72 8.46 -0.06
N VAL A 104 0.15 7.53 -0.43
CA VAL A 104 -0.21 6.16 -0.80
C VAL A 104 0.69 5.15 -0.10
N ARG A 105 0.11 4.02 0.29
CA ARG A 105 0.82 2.82 0.70
C ARG A 105 0.63 1.71 -0.32
N TYR A 106 1.72 1.11 -0.75
CA TYR A 106 1.76 -0.15 -1.49
C TYR A 106 2.27 -1.25 -0.56
N GLN A 107 1.47 -2.30 -0.36
CA GLN A 107 1.91 -3.52 0.33
C GLN A 107 1.97 -4.67 -0.67
N PHE A 108 3.16 -5.21 -0.87
CA PHE A 108 3.40 -6.28 -1.84
C PHE A 108 3.10 -7.63 -1.19
N VAL A 109 2.29 -8.41 -1.89
CA VAL A 109 1.85 -9.75 -1.48
C VAL A 109 2.62 -10.75 -2.33
N TYR A 110 3.36 -11.64 -1.68
CA TYR A 110 4.19 -12.64 -2.33
C TYR A 110 3.58 -14.04 -2.20
N ASP A 111 4.02 -14.97 -3.04
CA ASP A 111 3.68 -16.39 -2.92
C ASP A 111 3.84 -16.89 -1.48
N GLY A 112 2.77 -17.48 -0.94
CA GLY A 112 2.70 -17.97 0.44
C GLY A 112 2.04 -17.01 1.43
N ASP A 113 1.91 -15.73 1.09
CA ASP A 113 1.07 -14.80 1.83
C ASP A 113 -0.41 -15.04 1.53
N GLN A 114 -1.28 -14.58 2.42
CA GLN A 114 -2.73 -14.72 2.22
C GLN A 114 -3.45 -13.44 2.61
N VAL A 115 -4.38 -13.00 1.77
CA VAL A 115 -5.26 -11.86 2.04
C VAL A 115 -6.70 -12.29 1.82
N TYR A 116 -7.56 -11.98 2.78
CA TYR A 116 -8.99 -12.23 2.74
C TYR A 116 -9.72 -10.92 2.96
N VAL A 117 -10.61 -10.57 2.05
CA VAL A 117 -11.49 -9.41 2.19
C VAL A 117 -12.90 -9.90 2.42
N MET A 118 -13.50 -9.44 3.50
CA MET A 118 -14.84 -9.82 3.94
C MET A 118 -15.78 -8.62 3.88
N ASN A 119 -17.02 -8.86 3.47
CA ASN A 119 -18.08 -7.88 3.60
C ASN A 119 -18.58 -7.80 5.05
N GLN A 120 -19.51 -6.88 5.32
CA GLN A 120 -20.07 -6.65 6.66
C GLN A 120 -20.84 -7.86 7.24
N SER A 121 -21.23 -8.83 6.41
CA SER A 121 -21.86 -10.07 6.86
C SER A 121 -20.85 -11.17 7.19
N GLY A 122 -19.55 -10.90 7.09
CA GLY A 122 -18.48 -11.87 7.33
C GLY A 122 -18.20 -12.81 6.15
N HIS A 123 -18.85 -12.62 5.01
CA HIS A 123 -18.57 -13.42 3.82
C HIS A 123 -17.30 -12.92 3.14
N THR A 124 -16.37 -13.84 2.84
CA THR A 124 -15.21 -13.54 1.98
C THR A 124 -15.71 -13.24 0.57
N ILE A 125 -15.44 -12.03 0.10
CA ILE A 125 -15.82 -11.55 -1.23
C ILE A 125 -14.64 -11.48 -2.20
N GLU A 126 -13.41 -11.49 -1.66
CA GLU A 126 -12.19 -11.45 -2.44
C GLU A 126 -11.04 -12.09 -1.64
N MET A 127 -10.09 -12.71 -2.35
CA MET A 127 -8.99 -13.45 -1.76
C MET A 127 -7.73 -13.43 -2.65
N VAL A 128 -6.57 -13.35 -2.00
CA VAL A 128 -5.24 -13.48 -2.64
C VAL A 128 -4.47 -14.57 -1.90
N LYS A 129 -3.89 -15.52 -2.65
CA LYS A 129 -3.12 -16.67 -2.17
C LYS A 129 -2.12 -17.13 -3.21
#